data_AF-A0A7S4EJZ0-F1
#
_entry.id   AF-A0A7S4EJZ0-F1
#
_cell.length_a   1.000
_cell.length_b   1.000
_cell.length_c   1.000
_cell.angle_alpha   90.00
_cell.angle_beta   90.00
_cell.angle_gamma   90.00
#
_symmetry.space_group_name_H-M   'P 1'
#
loop_
_entity.id
_entity.type
_entity.pdbx_description
1 polymer ?
#
loop_
_entity_poly.entity_id
_entity_poly.type
_entity_poly.pdbx_seq_one_letter_code
_entity_poly.pdbx_strand_id
1 'polypeptide(L)'
;MAEDASAGGDDFSGLGGFFFYMFIVHPITAWILRPGRFERKKSILYAIAFLAALAAVKTGLEIQQQGPNHYQLLDVTRESNPLEIKRSYKKLGLKLHPDKNPSPNAADEFDRVKQAYDVLMDLELRDVYNKFGKDGVANNKRYSETQFLIEVAIFYVSWAVMAFLLTMGKKSGRARDWTFTGMIVMLVVEVVVMTSQTNPIPSWLFPTLTEHDLIRIMHSVFPAFMNGCRSLGSYLFVDVDAQLRQFLLALQEQNKDILLVLRDVQIGVQNVNVQASGGCVGGPRLAAPSTGNIPVTVDGGVASKATPTGKIKELQDRLQYSNATIAQAVQPLKTETKSSNLGFYGMILGYIVISYLFG
;
A
#
# COMPACT_ATOMS: atom_id res chain seq x y z
N MET A 1 40.30 31.91 -5.75
CA MET A 1 40.16 30.83 -4.75
C MET A 1 38.88 31.10 -3.98
N ALA A 2 37.75 30.89 -4.65
CA ALA A 2 36.43 30.85 -4.04
C ALA A 2 36.08 29.36 -4.07
N GLU A 3 36.35 28.67 -2.95
CA GLU A 3 35.78 27.35 -2.72
C GLU A 3 34.27 27.55 -2.62
N ASP A 4 33.56 27.13 -3.65
CA ASP A 4 32.12 26.98 -3.62
C ASP A 4 31.77 26.00 -2.50
N ALA A 5 31.39 26.56 -1.36
CA ALA A 5 30.73 25.89 -0.25
C ALA A 5 29.30 25.49 -0.64
N SER A 6 29.15 24.67 -1.70
CA SER A 6 27.92 23.96 -2.04
C SER A 6 27.96 22.49 -1.59
N ALA A 7 28.98 22.11 -0.80
CA ALA A 7 28.99 20.86 -0.05
C ALA A 7 27.92 20.93 1.06
N GLY A 8 26.73 20.41 0.76
CA GLY A 8 25.60 20.36 1.68
C GLY A 8 24.36 21.06 1.13
N GLY A 9 24.02 20.83 -0.13
CA GLY A 9 22.63 21.01 -0.55
C GLY A 9 21.79 20.03 0.27
N ASP A 10 20.93 20.56 1.13
CA ASP A 10 20.02 19.81 1.98
C ASP A 10 19.12 18.92 1.12
N ASP A 11 19.59 17.74 0.79
CA ASP A 11 18.86 16.72 0.07
C ASP A 11 17.77 16.19 1.01
N PHE A 12 16.63 16.89 0.99
CA PHE A 12 15.36 16.46 1.59
C PHE A 12 14.83 15.13 1.00
N SER A 13 15.55 14.50 0.07
CA SER A 13 15.38 13.12 -0.40
C SER A 13 15.88 12.07 0.60
N GLY A 14 16.77 12.45 1.53
CA GLY A 14 17.31 11.58 2.56
C GLY A 14 16.48 11.55 3.87
N LEU A 15 17.21 11.40 4.98
CA LEU A 15 16.67 11.25 6.34
C LEU A 15 15.81 12.46 6.80
N GLY A 16 16.07 13.65 6.26
CA GLY A 16 15.27 14.86 6.52
C GLY A 16 13.84 14.77 5.98
N GLY A 17 13.66 14.28 4.74
CA GLY A 17 12.34 14.00 4.18
C GLY A 17 11.61 12.92 4.99
N PHE A 18 12.31 11.89 5.42
CA PHE A 18 11.75 10.85 6.29
C PHE A 18 11.16 11.42 7.59
N PHE A 19 11.90 12.27 8.31
CA PHE A 19 11.41 12.87 9.55
C PHE A 19 10.23 13.81 9.31
N PHE A 20 10.21 14.55 8.20
CA PHE A 20 9.05 15.34 7.79
C PHE A 20 7.80 14.45 7.64
N TYR A 21 7.92 13.32 6.93
CA TYR A 21 6.80 12.39 6.78
C TYR A 21 6.38 11.74 8.11
N MET A 22 7.34 11.38 8.97
CA MET A 22 7.07 10.72 10.25
C MET A 22 6.43 11.66 11.28
N PHE A 23 6.93 12.90 11.42
CA PHE A 23 6.49 13.81 12.48
C PHE A 23 5.38 14.77 12.05
N ILE A 24 5.24 15.07 10.76
CA ILE A 24 4.26 16.05 10.27
C ILE A 24 3.15 15.35 9.48
N VAL A 25 3.52 14.52 8.51
CA VAL A 25 2.53 13.92 7.58
C VAL A 25 1.74 12.79 8.24
N HIS A 26 2.40 11.94 9.02
CA HIS A 26 1.75 10.83 9.73
C HIS A 26 0.65 11.29 10.71
N PRO A 27 0.85 12.26 11.62
CA PRO A 27 -0.22 12.69 12.51
C PRO A 27 -1.39 13.32 11.76
N ILE A 28 -1.13 14.04 10.66
CA ILE A 28 -2.20 14.63 9.83
C ILE A 28 -3.00 13.54 9.12
N THR A 29 -2.34 12.55 8.49
CA THR A 29 -3.04 11.43 7.84
C THR A 29 -3.82 10.58 8.85
N ALA A 30 -3.25 10.33 10.03
CA ALA A 30 -3.94 9.65 11.12
C ALA A 30 -5.16 10.44 11.63
N TRP A 31 -5.06 11.77 11.67
CA TRP A 31 -6.18 12.65 12.00
C TRP A 31 -7.28 12.60 10.92
N ILE A 32 -6.93 12.60 9.63
CA ILE A 32 -7.90 12.50 8.52
C ILE A 32 -8.65 11.17 8.58
N LEU A 33 -7.93 10.08 8.86
CA LEU A 33 -8.49 8.73 8.81
C LEU A 33 -9.27 8.35 10.09
N ARG A 34 -9.17 9.13 11.17
CA ARG A 34 -9.78 8.84 12.48
C ARG A 34 -11.23 8.31 12.36
N PRO A 35 -11.56 7.16 12.99
CA PRO A 35 -12.90 6.57 12.89
C PRO A 35 -13.97 7.50 13.46
N GLY A 36 -15.08 7.65 12.74
CA GLY A 36 -16.25 8.45 13.14
C GLY A 36 -16.26 9.90 12.64
N ARG A 37 -15.19 10.40 12.01
CA ARG A 37 -15.17 11.76 11.45
C ARG A 37 -15.80 11.86 10.07
N PHE A 38 -15.41 10.95 9.17
CA PHE A 38 -15.92 10.88 7.81
C PHE A 38 -16.35 9.44 7.47
N GLU A 39 -17.19 9.31 6.46
CA GLU A 39 -17.53 8.03 5.86
C GLU A 39 -16.27 7.33 5.33
N ARG A 40 -16.14 6.00 5.52
CA ARG A 40 -14.90 5.25 5.26
C ARG A 40 -14.32 5.48 3.86
N LYS A 41 -15.16 5.66 2.85
CA LYS A 41 -14.72 5.94 1.47
C LYS A 41 -14.16 7.36 1.31
N LYS A 42 -14.78 8.34 1.98
CA LYS A 42 -14.39 9.76 1.93
C LYS A 42 -13.11 10.02 2.71
N SER A 43 -12.92 9.39 3.88
CA SER A 43 -11.67 9.52 4.65
C SER A 43 -10.47 8.99 3.87
N ILE A 44 -10.60 7.85 3.21
CA ILE A 44 -9.58 7.29 2.32
C ILE A 44 -9.30 8.25 1.16
N LEU A 45 -10.33 8.77 0.50
CA LEU A 45 -10.18 9.70 -0.61
C LEU A 45 -9.45 10.99 -0.18
N TYR A 46 -9.81 11.58 0.96
CA TYR A 46 -9.14 12.77 1.47
C TYR A 46 -7.69 12.50 1.89
N ALA A 47 -7.39 11.33 2.47
CA ALA A 47 -6.03 10.95 2.81
C ALA A 47 -5.15 10.79 1.56
N ILE A 48 -5.67 10.13 0.52
CA ILE A 48 -4.99 9.99 -0.77
C ILE A 48 -4.79 11.36 -1.43
N ALA A 49 -5.83 12.20 -1.47
CA ALA A 49 -5.75 13.53 -2.06
C ALA A 49 -4.74 14.42 -1.33
N PHE A 50 -4.71 14.37 0.01
CA PHE A 50 -3.73 15.10 0.82
C PHE A 50 -2.30 14.64 0.53
N LEU A 51 -2.06 13.33 0.50
CA LEU A 51 -0.74 12.77 0.20
C LEU A 51 -0.29 13.09 -1.24
N ALA A 52 -1.20 13.00 -2.21
CA ALA A 52 -0.93 13.33 -3.60
C ALA A 52 -0.63 14.82 -3.78
N ALA A 53 -1.40 15.70 -3.14
CA ALA A 53 -1.15 17.15 -3.16
C ALA A 53 0.19 17.50 -2.52
N LEU A 54 0.50 16.88 -1.38
CA LEU A 54 1.78 17.08 -0.69
C LEU A 54 2.96 16.59 -1.54
N ALA A 55 2.84 15.41 -2.15
CA ALA A 55 3.84 14.89 -3.06
C ALA A 55 4.03 15.83 -4.26
N ALA A 56 2.95 16.29 -4.88
CA ALA A 56 3.02 17.21 -6.02
C ALA A 56 3.68 18.56 -5.66
N VAL A 57 3.34 19.13 -4.49
CA VAL A 57 3.96 20.37 -4.02
C VAL A 57 5.45 20.16 -3.71
N LYS A 58 5.80 19.06 -3.02
CA LYS A 58 7.20 18.72 -2.71
C LYS A 58 8.03 18.53 -3.98
N THR A 59 7.55 17.69 -4.89
CA THR A 59 8.21 17.44 -6.18
C THR A 59 8.29 18.73 -7.00
N GLY A 60 7.25 19.57 -7.00
CA GLY A 60 7.27 20.86 -7.68
C GLY A 60 8.31 21.84 -7.11
N LEU A 61 8.42 21.91 -5.77
CA LEU A 61 9.44 22.72 -5.08
C LEU A 61 10.86 22.24 -5.37
N GLU A 62 11.07 20.91 -5.36
CA GLU A 62 12.37 20.32 -5.68
C GLU A 62 12.79 20.63 -7.12
N ILE A 63 11.87 20.47 -8.08
CA ILE A 63 12.13 20.82 -9.49
C ILE A 63 12.49 22.32 -9.61
N GLN A 64 11.84 23.20 -8.85
CA GLN A 64 12.13 24.64 -8.89
C GLN A 64 13.53 24.97 -8.35
N GLN A 65 14.01 24.24 -7.33
CA GLN A 65 15.33 24.47 -6.72
C GLN A 65 16.49 24.01 -7.62
N GLN A 66 16.29 23.01 -8.48
CA GLN A 66 17.32 22.45 -9.36
C GLN A 66 17.72 23.39 -10.53
N GLY A 67 16.89 24.40 -10.81
CA GLY A 67 17.05 25.28 -11.96
C GLY A 67 16.83 24.56 -13.30
N PRO A 68 16.89 25.30 -14.42
CA PRO A 68 16.61 24.74 -15.73
C PRO A 68 17.65 23.71 -16.18
N ASN A 69 17.17 22.68 -16.89
CA ASN A 69 18.01 21.65 -17.55
C ASN A 69 18.73 22.21 -18.78
N HIS A 70 19.76 21.53 -19.29
CA HIS A 70 20.49 21.97 -20.50
C HIS A 70 19.58 22.05 -21.74
N TYR A 71 18.64 21.12 -21.87
CA TYR A 71 17.62 21.15 -22.93
C TYR A 71 16.70 22.38 -22.81
N GLN A 72 16.29 22.73 -21.59
CA GLN A 72 15.46 23.91 -21.32
C GLN A 72 16.23 25.22 -21.50
N LEU A 73 17.51 25.25 -21.11
CA LEU A 73 18.39 26.40 -21.30
C LEU A 73 18.60 26.74 -22.78
N LEU A 74 18.71 25.72 -23.62
CA LEU A 74 18.86 25.87 -25.07
C LEU A 74 17.53 25.92 -25.81
N ASP A 75 16.38 25.82 -25.13
CA ASP A 75 15.04 25.79 -25.74
C ASP A 75 14.93 24.70 -26.84
N VAL A 76 15.48 23.52 -26.55
CA VAL A 76 15.50 22.36 -27.45
C VAL A 76 14.91 21.13 -26.76
N THR A 77 14.39 20.21 -27.55
CA THR A 77 13.92 18.90 -27.04
C THR A 77 15.05 17.89 -27.02
N ARG A 78 14.86 16.79 -26.28
CA ARG A 78 15.83 15.68 -26.27
C ARG A 78 16.01 14.98 -27.60
N GLU A 79 15.07 15.12 -28.52
CA GLU A 79 15.13 14.56 -29.88
C GLU A 79 15.79 15.50 -30.89
N SER A 80 16.24 16.68 -30.44
CA SER A 80 16.76 17.70 -31.35
C SER A 80 18.09 17.26 -31.99
N ASN A 81 18.18 17.49 -33.30
CA ASN A 81 19.36 17.17 -34.10
C ASN A 81 20.50 18.17 -33.78
N PRO A 82 21.80 17.84 -33.94
CA PRO A 82 22.90 18.77 -33.63
C PRO A 82 22.82 20.09 -34.42
N LEU A 83 22.22 20.08 -35.61
CA LEU A 83 21.95 21.30 -36.39
C LEU A 83 20.98 22.25 -35.68
N GLU A 84 19.95 21.72 -35.03
CA GLU A 84 18.94 22.50 -34.30
C GLU A 84 19.53 23.06 -33.00
N ILE A 85 20.32 22.24 -32.29
CA ILE A 85 21.06 22.65 -31.08
C ILE A 85 21.99 23.83 -31.41
N LYS A 86 22.78 23.71 -32.50
CA LYS A 86 23.67 24.79 -32.97
C LYS A 86 22.91 26.04 -33.39
N ARG A 87 21.75 25.89 -34.04
CA ARG A 87 20.90 27.02 -34.44
C ARG A 87 20.35 27.75 -33.22
N SER A 88 19.89 27.02 -32.21
CA SER A 88 19.36 27.60 -30.98
C SER A 88 20.45 28.31 -30.18
N TYR A 89 21.63 27.67 -30.02
CA TYR A 89 22.79 28.28 -29.38
C TYR A 89 23.18 29.61 -30.04
N LYS A 90 23.24 29.68 -31.38
CA LYS A 90 23.55 30.94 -32.09
C LYS A 90 22.51 32.03 -31.82
N LYS A 91 21.22 31.67 -31.78
CA LYS A 91 20.12 32.60 -31.50
C LYS A 91 20.20 33.14 -30.06
N LEU A 92 20.43 32.27 -29.08
CA LEU A 92 20.53 32.63 -27.67
C LEU A 92 21.81 33.40 -27.38
N GLY A 93 22.94 33.02 -27.97
CA GLY A 93 24.22 33.71 -27.81
C GLY A 93 24.18 35.16 -28.29
N LEU A 94 23.45 35.47 -29.36
CA LEU A 94 23.25 36.86 -29.81
C LEU A 94 22.40 37.69 -28.84
N LYS A 95 21.46 37.05 -28.13
CA LYS A 95 20.55 37.68 -27.18
C LYS A 95 21.19 37.90 -25.81
N LEU A 96 21.99 36.93 -25.36
CA LEU A 96 22.61 36.90 -24.03
C LEU A 96 24.04 37.46 -24.02
N HIS A 97 24.57 37.92 -25.16
CA HIS A 97 25.91 38.46 -25.25
C HIS A 97 26.11 39.62 -24.24
N PRO A 98 27.17 39.60 -23.41
CA PRO A 98 27.35 40.59 -22.33
C PRO A 98 27.49 42.04 -22.83
N ASP A 99 27.91 42.24 -24.09
CA ASP A 99 27.96 43.56 -24.73
C ASP A 99 26.58 44.10 -25.15
N LYS A 100 25.61 43.21 -25.41
CA LYS A 100 24.27 43.57 -25.90
C LYS A 100 23.19 43.50 -24.82
N ASN A 101 23.43 42.72 -23.77
CA ASN A 101 22.52 42.53 -22.66
C ASN A 101 23.02 43.31 -21.43
N PRO A 102 22.35 44.41 -21.04
CA PRO A 102 22.74 45.23 -19.89
C PRO A 102 22.42 44.60 -18.52
N SER A 103 21.94 43.34 -18.49
CA SER A 103 21.66 42.63 -17.25
C SER A 103 22.96 42.34 -16.47
N PRO A 104 22.99 42.52 -15.14
CA PRO A 104 24.15 42.18 -14.32
C PRO A 104 24.52 40.69 -14.36
N ASN A 105 23.56 39.82 -14.73
CA ASN A 105 23.74 38.37 -14.81
C ASN A 105 23.96 37.86 -16.25
N ALA A 106 24.15 38.76 -17.22
CA ALA A 106 24.27 38.37 -18.63
C ALA A 106 25.46 37.43 -18.89
N ALA A 107 26.58 37.64 -18.19
CA ALA A 107 27.77 36.79 -18.30
C ALA A 107 27.48 35.36 -17.80
N ASP A 108 26.90 35.24 -16.60
CA ASP A 108 26.57 33.95 -15.99
C ASP A 108 25.53 33.17 -16.82
N GLU A 109 24.52 33.85 -17.36
CA GLU A 109 23.52 33.23 -18.23
C GLU A 109 24.12 32.75 -19.55
N PHE A 110 25.03 33.53 -20.13
CA PHE A 110 25.75 33.15 -21.34
C PHE A 110 26.64 31.93 -21.10
N ASP A 111 27.36 31.89 -19.98
CA ASP A 111 28.22 30.77 -19.61
C ASP A 111 27.41 29.48 -19.39
N ARG A 112 26.22 29.58 -18.76
CA ARG A 112 25.30 28.43 -18.61
C ARG A 112 24.81 27.90 -19.96
N VAL A 113 24.46 28.78 -20.89
CA VAL A 113 24.03 28.39 -22.25
C VAL A 113 25.18 27.79 -23.05
N LYS A 114 26.39 28.31 -22.88
CA LYS A 114 27.60 27.75 -23.50
C LYS A 114 27.90 26.35 -22.97
N GLN A 115 27.88 26.16 -21.65
CA GLN A 115 28.06 24.84 -21.04
C GLN A 115 27.00 23.85 -21.52
N ALA A 116 25.74 24.26 -21.60
CA ALA A 116 24.67 23.42 -22.14
C ALA A 116 24.93 23.01 -23.59
N TYR A 117 25.47 23.91 -24.42
CA TYR A 117 25.83 23.60 -25.81
C TYR A 117 26.99 22.61 -25.88
N ASP A 118 28.05 22.82 -25.11
CA ASP A 118 29.23 21.97 -25.11
C ASP A 118 28.88 20.52 -24.69
N VAL A 119 27.99 20.36 -23.70
CA VAL A 119 27.53 19.04 -23.23
C VAL A 119 26.59 18.37 -24.22
N LEU A 120 25.63 19.09 -24.81
CA LEU A 120 24.63 18.48 -25.70
C LEU A 120 25.15 18.23 -27.13
N MET A 121 26.24 18.88 -27.54
CA MET A 121 26.84 18.71 -28.86
C MET A 121 27.72 17.46 -28.96
N ASP A 122 28.35 17.05 -27.86
CA ASP A 122 29.14 15.83 -27.76
C ASP A 122 28.23 14.63 -27.42
N LEU A 123 28.27 13.58 -28.25
CA LEU A 123 27.42 12.40 -28.08
C LEU A 123 27.72 11.64 -26.77
N GLU A 124 28.99 11.56 -26.36
CA GLU A 124 29.38 10.87 -25.13
C GLU A 124 28.93 11.67 -23.90
N LEU A 125 29.17 12.99 -23.89
CA LEU A 125 28.76 13.85 -22.79
C LEU A 125 27.24 13.98 -22.69
N ARG A 126 26.53 13.96 -23.82
CA ARG A 126 25.06 13.97 -23.85
C ARG A 126 24.47 12.69 -23.26
N ASP A 127 25.05 11.51 -23.55
CA ASP A 127 24.61 10.26 -22.94
C ASP A 127 24.86 10.25 -21.42
N VAL A 128 26.04 10.70 -20.98
CA VAL A 128 26.35 10.85 -19.56
C VAL A 128 25.40 11.85 -18.90
N TYR A 129 25.11 12.98 -19.53
CA TYR A 129 24.17 13.98 -19.00
C TYR A 129 22.75 13.43 -18.87
N ASN A 130 22.29 12.68 -19.87
CA ASN A 130 20.96 12.08 -19.86
C ASN A 130 20.78 11.10 -18.69
N LYS A 131 21.79 10.26 -18.44
CA LYS A 131 21.76 9.23 -17.39
C LYS A 131 22.09 9.74 -15.99
N PHE A 132 22.98 10.72 -15.88
CA PHE A 132 23.59 11.12 -14.60
C PHE A 132 23.48 12.63 -14.30
N GLY A 133 22.81 13.40 -15.15
CA GLY A 133 22.60 14.83 -14.95
C GLY A 133 23.90 15.64 -14.96
N LYS A 134 23.86 16.82 -14.34
CA LYS A 134 24.99 17.77 -14.29
C LYS A 134 26.18 17.20 -13.49
N ASP A 135 25.89 16.43 -12.45
CA ASP A 135 26.91 15.86 -11.55
C ASP A 135 27.74 14.77 -12.24
N GLY A 136 27.12 13.97 -13.11
CA GLY A 136 27.85 12.98 -13.93
C GLY A 136 28.80 13.63 -14.94
N VAL A 137 28.38 14.75 -15.54
CA VAL A 137 29.21 15.50 -16.48
C VAL A 137 30.37 16.20 -15.77
N ALA A 138 30.17 16.74 -14.56
CA ALA A 138 31.23 17.37 -13.78
C ALA A 138 32.31 16.36 -13.34
N ASN A 139 31.90 15.14 -13.01
CA ASN A 139 32.79 14.04 -12.61
C ASN A 139 33.38 13.25 -13.81
N ASN A 140 33.31 13.86 -15.00
CA ASN A 140 33.74 13.39 -16.31
C ASN A 140 34.85 12.32 -16.25
N LYS A 141 34.46 11.03 -16.32
CA LYS A 141 35.30 9.79 -16.40
C LYS A 141 35.39 8.89 -15.16
N ARG A 142 34.73 9.18 -14.02
CA ARG A 142 34.80 8.30 -12.83
C ARG A 142 33.47 7.82 -12.24
N TYR A 143 32.34 8.16 -12.86
CA TYR A 143 31.09 7.40 -12.64
C TYR A 143 31.25 6.05 -13.34
N SER A 144 31.84 5.09 -12.63
CA SER A 144 31.78 3.70 -13.05
C SER A 144 30.37 3.19 -12.84
N GLU A 145 29.88 2.33 -13.73
CA GLU A 145 28.60 1.63 -13.58
C GLU A 145 28.41 1.04 -12.17
N THR A 146 29.52 0.67 -11.51
CA THR A 146 29.56 0.21 -10.13
C THR A 146 29.14 1.25 -9.09
N GLN A 147 29.48 2.52 -9.23
CA GLN A 147 29.06 3.58 -8.29
C GLN A 147 27.54 3.73 -8.30
N PHE A 148 26.95 3.74 -9.50
CA PHE A 148 25.50 3.76 -9.66
C PHE A 148 24.82 2.54 -9.03
N LEU A 149 25.33 1.33 -9.33
CA LEU A 149 24.77 0.11 -8.74
C LEU A 149 24.84 0.14 -7.20
N ILE A 150 25.89 0.73 -6.63
CA ILE A 150 26.03 0.91 -5.19
C ILE A 150 25.01 1.92 -4.67
N GLU A 151 24.83 3.08 -5.31
CA GLU A 151 23.85 4.10 -4.91
C GLU A 151 22.42 3.54 -4.93
N VAL A 152 22.04 2.86 -6.02
CA VAL A 152 20.77 2.15 -6.15
C VAL A 152 20.63 1.12 -5.04
N ALA A 153 21.63 0.24 -4.86
CA ALA A 153 21.58 -0.78 -3.82
C ALA A 153 21.40 -0.18 -2.42
N ILE A 154 22.14 0.89 -2.08
CA ILE A 154 22.02 1.57 -0.79
C ILE A 154 20.62 2.15 -0.62
N PHE A 155 20.08 2.81 -1.65
CA PHE A 155 18.72 3.36 -1.62
C PHE A 155 17.71 2.26 -1.32
N TYR A 156 17.66 1.20 -2.15
CA TYR A 156 16.63 0.18 -2.02
C TYR A 156 16.79 -0.66 -0.76
N VAL A 157 18.02 -1.00 -0.35
CA VAL A 157 18.25 -1.75 0.88
C VAL A 157 17.87 -0.91 2.10
N SER A 158 18.27 0.36 2.16
CA SER A 158 17.91 1.26 3.26
C SER A 158 16.41 1.44 3.38
N TRP A 159 15.73 1.66 2.25
CA TRP A 159 14.27 1.79 2.23
C TRP A 159 13.54 0.48 2.52
N ALA A 160 14.07 -0.68 2.10
CA ALA A 160 13.52 -1.99 2.44
C ALA A 160 13.62 -2.29 3.94
N VAL A 161 14.77 -2.00 4.56
CA VAL A 161 14.96 -2.12 6.02
C VAL A 161 14.00 -1.18 6.74
N MET A 162 13.89 0.07 6.31
CA MET A 162 12.97 1.05 6.91
C MET A 162 11.52 0.60 6.78
N ALA A 163 11.09 0.17 5.59
CA ALA A 163 9.76 -0.36 5.34
C ALA A 163 9.45 -1.55 6.27
N PHE A 164 10.40 -2.46 6.42
CA PHE A 164 10.27 -3.62 7.30
C PHE A 164 10.13 -3.22 8.78
N LEU A 165 11.01 -2.34 9.27
CA LEU A 165 10.97 -1.84 10.65
C LEU A 165 9.65 -1.14 10.97
N LEU A 166 9.16 -0.29 10.06
CA LEU A 166 7.90 0.40 10.24
C LEU A 166 6.70 -0.58 10.20
N THR A 167 6.79 -1.70 9.48
CA THR A 167 5.65 -2.59 9.24
C THR A 167 5.70 -3.93 9.99
N MET A 168 6.55 -4.07 11.01
CA MET A 168 6.69 -5.32 11.81
C MET A 168 5.38 -5.81 12.50
N GLY A 169 4.34 -4.98 12.60
CA GLY A 169 3.06 -5.37 13.19
C GLY A 169 2.22 -6.29 12.30
N LYS A 170 1.54 -7.29 12.89
CA LYS A 170 0.58 -8.16 12.16
C LYS A 170 -0.54 -7.39 11.46
N LYS A 171 -0.99 -6.28 12.08
CA LYS A 171 -2.02 -5.38 11.52
C LYS A 171 -1.55 -4.61 10.28
N SER A 172 -0.23 -4.53 10.04
CA SER A 172 0.38 -3.85 8.89
C SER A 172 0.90 -4.82 7.82
N GLY A 173 0.56 -6.12 7.91
CA GLY A 173 1.03 -7.13 6.95
C GLY A 173 0.72 -6.79 5.51
N ARG A 174 -0.54 -6.44 5.20
CA ARG A 174 -0.93 -5.99 3.86
C ARG A 174 -0.21 -4.71 3.42
N ALA A 175 0.00 -3.76 4.34
CA ALA A 175 0.72 -2.51 4.06
C ALA A 175 2.16 -2.79 3.57
N ARG A 176 2.81 -3.77 4.21
CA ARG A 176 4.16 -4.22 3.88
C ARG A 176 4.22 -4.76 2.46
N ASP A 177 3.28 -5.63 2.10
CA ASP A 177 3.24 -6.26 0.77
C ASP A 177 3.11 -5.19 -0.34
N TRP A 178 2.25 -4.19 -0.15
CA TRP A 178 2.11 -3.06 -1.08
C TRP A 178 3.38 -2.21 -1.18
N THR A 179 4.02 -1.92 -0.04
CA THR A 179 5.28 -1.16 -0.01
C THR A 179 6.40 -1.88 -0.76
N PHE A 180 6.59 -3.19 -0.53
CA PHE A 180 7.60 -3.97 -1.24
C PHE A 180 7.26 -4.16 -2.72
N THR A 181 5.98 -4.29 -3.07
CA THR A 181 5.56 -4.32 -4.47
C THR A 181 5.93 -3.02 -5.18
N GLY A 182 5.64 -1.87 -4.56
CA GLY A 182 6.03 -0.57 -5.11
C GLY A 182 7.54 -0.42 -5.26
N MET A 183 8.33 -0.89 -4.29
CA MET A 183 9.80 -0.93 -4.38
C MET A 183 10.28 -1.75 -5.57
N ILE A 184 9.76 -2.95 -5.76
CA ILE A 184 10.17 -3.83 -6.87
C ILE A 184 9.80 -3.19 -8.20
N VAL A 185 8.59 -2.64 -8.33
CA VAL A 185 8.17 -1.96 -9.56
C VAL A 185 9.08 -0.77 -9.85
N MET A 186 9.38 0.05 -8.85
CA MET A 186 10.25 1.21 -9.03
C MET A 186 11.67 0.81 -9.43
N LEU A 187 12.22 -0.25 -8.81
CA LEU A 187 13.52 -0.81 -9.18
C LEU A 187 13.53 -1.33 -10.62
N VAL A 188 12.46 -2.01 -11.04
CA VAL A 188 12.33 -2.48 -12.42
C VAL A 188 12.29 -1.30 -13.39
N VAL A 189 11.50 -0.27 -13.11
CA VAL A 189 11.44 0.93 -13.94
C VAL A 189 12.81 1.59 -14.03
N GLU A 190 13.51 1.76 -12.92
CA GLU A 190 14.84 2.37 -12.87
C GLU A 190 15.87 1.57 -13.68
N VAL A 191 15.90 0.24 -13.51
CA VAL A 191 16.79 -0.64 -14.29
C VAL A 191 16.46 -0.57 -15.78
N VAL A 192 15.18 -0.56 -16.16
CA VAL A 192 14.75 -0.43 -17.56
C VAL A 192 15.18 0.92 -18.13
N VAL A 193 14.92 2.02 -17.42
CA VAL A 193 15.30 3.37 -17.85
C VAL A 193 16.81 3.51 -18.02
N MET A 194 17.59 2.91 -17.12
CA MET A 194 19.05 2.96 -17.16
C MET A 194 19.67 2.09 -18.26
N THR A 195 19.09 0.90 -18.49
CA THR A 195 19.64 -0.10 -19.43
C THR A 195 19.17 0.13 -20.86
N SER A 196 18.06 0.84 -21.05
CA SER A 196 17.51 1.10 -22.38
C SER A 196 18.44 2.03 -23.17
N GLN A 197 18.90 1.56 -24.33
CA GLN A 197 19.64 2.37 -25.31
C GLN A 197 18.69 3.29 -26.12
N THR A 198 17.40 2.96 -26.14
CA THR A 198 16.35 3.73 -26.82
C THR A 198 15.53 4.48 -25.78
N ASN A 199 15.29 5.78 -25.99
CA ASN A 199 14.55 6.65 -25.07
C ASN A 199 13.23 6.00 -24.62
N PRO A 200 13.12 5.53 -23.35
CA PRO A 200 11.94 4.79 -22.89
C PRO A 200 10.79 5.73 -22.51
N ILE A 201 11.06 7.03 -22.35
CA ILE A 201 10.07 8.03 -21.98
C ILE A 201 9.45 8.61 -23.26
N PRO A 202 8.12 8.50 -23.46
CA PRO A 202 7.48 9.09 -24.61
C PRO A 202 7.71 10.61 -24.66
N SER A 203 8.24 11.11 -25.79
CA SER A 203 8.58 12.52 -25.99
C SER A 203 7.38 13.47 -25.86
N TRP A 204 6.15 12.97 -26.01
CA TRP A 204 4.92 13.74 -25.82
C TRP A 204 4.59 14.00 -24.34
N LEU A 205 5.04 13.13 -23.43
CA LEU A 205 4.70 13.21 -22.01
C LEU A 205 5.68 14.11 -21.25
N PHE A 206 6.98 14.08 -21.61
CA PHE A 206 8.02 14.93 -21.02
C PHE A 206 9.12 15.29 -22.03
N PRO A 207 8.97 16.36 -22.83
CA PRO A 207 9.87 16.67 -23.95
C PRO A 207 11.32 17.04 -23.56
N THR A 208 11.50 17.58 -22.35
CA THR A 208 12.79 18.10 -21.86
C THR A 208 13.32 17.38 -20.63
N LEU A 209 12.61 16.37 -20.12
CA LEU A 209 12.95 15.67 -18.88
C LEU A 209 13.96 14.56 -19.18
N THR A 210 15.09 14.54 -18.48
CA THR A 210 16.11 13.49 -18.67
C THR A 210 15.76 12.20 -17.92
N GLU A 211 16.42 11.10 -18.25
CA GLU A 211 16.32 9.82 -17.55
C GLU A 211 16.68 9.99 -16.08
N HIS A 212 17.76 10.72 -15.80
CA HIS A 212 18.18 11.10 -14.46
C HIS A 212 17.08 11.84 -13.68
N ASP A 213 16.44 12.83 -14.30
CA ASP A 213 15.40 13.63 -13.64
C ASP A 213 14.16 12.79 -13.32
N LEU A 214 13.81 11.84 -14.19
CA LEU A 214 12.70 10.91 -13.94
C LEU A 214 12.99 10.05 -12.70
N ILE A 215 14.16 9.43 -12.64
CA ILE A 215 14.56 8.59 -11.49
C ILE A 215 14.52 9.41 -10.20
N ARG A 216 15.06 10.63 -10.24
CA ARG A 216 15.03 11.57 -9.10
C ARG A 216 13.60 11.87 -8.64
N ILE A 217 12.69 12.15 -9.59
CA ILE A 217 11.27 12.37 -9.28
C ILE A 217 10.65 11.11 -8.66
N MET A 218 10.93 9.93 -9.21
CA MET A 218 10.43 8.67 -8.65
C MET A 218 10.91 8.46 -7.20
N HIS A 219 12.19 8.67 -6.93
CA HIS A 219 12.78 8.59 -5.58
C HIS A 219 12.18 9.63 -4.62
N SER A 220 11.84 10.82 -5.10
CA SER A 220 11.19 11.87 -4.30
C SER A 220 9.74 11.55 -3.91
N VAL A 221 9.00 10.91 -4.83
CA VAL A 221 7.59 10.50 -4.63
C VAL A 221 7.48 9.24 -3.76
N PHE A 222 8.49 8.38 -3.79
CA PHE A 222 8.49 7.09 -3.09
C PHE A 222 8.21 7.18 -1.56
N PRO A 223 8.82 8.11 -0.79
CA PRO A 223 8.48 8.31 0.63
C PRO A 223 6.98 8.58 0.85
N ALA A 224 6.35 9.37 -0.02
CA ALA A 224 4.92 9.67 0.07
C ALA A 224 4.09 8.40 -0.18
N PHE A 225 4.47 7.62 -1.19
CA PHE A 225 3.85 6.33 -1.50
C PHE A 225 3.92 5.37 -0.32
N MET A 226 5.10 5.21 0.30
CA MET A 226 5.23 4.33 1.48
C MET A 226 4.40 4.79 2.67
N ASN A 227 4.35 6.10 2.92
CA ASN A 227 3.49 6.66 3.98
C ASN A 227 2.01 6.41 3.69
N GLY A 228 1.59 6.52 2.43
CA GLY A 228 0.28 6.12 1.97
C GLY A 228 -0.01 4.65 2.25
N CYS A 229 0.88 3.75 1.83
CA CYS A 229 0.74 2.31 2.05
C CYS A 229 0.61 1.97 3.53
N ARG A 230 1.44 2.58 4.39
CA ARG A 230 1.40 2.42 5.85
C ARG A 230 0.10 2.93 6.47
N SER A 231 -0.33 4.13 6.07
CA SER A 231 -1.51 4.80 6.62
C SER A 231 -2.80 4.08 6.20
N LEU A 232 -2.91 3.72 4.93
CA LEU A 232 -4.07 3.02 4.36
C LEU A 232 -4.08 1.52 4.69
N GLY A 233 -2.92 0.91 4.86
CA GLY A 233 -2.81 -0.54 5.07
C GLY A 233 -3.54 -1.02 6.33
N SER A 234 -3.56 -0.23 7.40
CA SER A 234 -4.34 -0.55 8.61
C SER A 234 -5.86 -0.35 8.43
N TYR A 235 -6.27 0.58 7.56
CA TYR A 235 -7.69 0.86 7.26
C TYR A 235 -8.30 -0.10 6.24
N LEU A 236 -7.48 -0.68 5.37
CA LEU A 236 -7.86 -1.73 4.42
C LEU A 236 -7.69 -3.14 5.02
N PHE A 237 -6.99 -3.28 6.14
CA PHE A 237 -6.83 -4.55 6.84
C PHE A 237 -8.13 -4.96 7.54
N VAL A 238 -8.79 -5.98 6.99
CA VAL A 238 -9.81 -6.75 7.70
C VAL A 238 -9.13 -7.99 8.26
N ASP A 239 -9.29 -8.21 9.57
CA ASP A 239 -8.72 -9.36 10.28
C ASP A 239 -9.56 -10.62 9.98
N VAL A 240 -9.24 -11.26 8.85
CA VAL A 240 -9.90 -12.49 8.40
C VAL A 240 -9.69 -13.61 9.40
N ASP A 241 -8.55 -13.67 10.08
CA ASP A 241 -8.25 -14.69 11.09
C ASP A 241 -9.15 -14.54 12.32
N ALA A 242 -9.37 -13.29 12.79
CA ALA A 242 -10.32 -13.03 13.87
C ALA A 242 -11.75 -13.38 13.47
N GLN A 243 -12.18 -13.03 12.25
CA GLN A 243 -13.51 -13.36 11.75
C GLN A 243 -13.70 -14.88 11.56
N LEU A 244 -12.69 -15.56 11.02
CA LEU A 244 -12.70 -17.02 10.85
C LEU A 244 -12.72 -17.73 12.21
N ARG A 245 -11.97 -17.24 13.20
CA ARG A 245 -12.03 -17.76 14.57
C ARG A 245 -13.40 -17.55 15.22
N GLN A 246 -13.99 -16.36 15.07
CA GLN A 246 -15.35 -16.11 15.54
C GLN A 246 -16.36 -17.05 14.88
N PHE A 247 -16.21 -17.27 13.58
CA PHE A 247 -17.06 -18.21 12.84
C PHE A 247 -16.88 -19.66 13.29
N LEU A 248 -15.64 -20.13 13.47
CA LEU A 248 -15.33 -21.47 13.97
C LEU A 248 -15.85 -21.69 15.39
N LEU A 249 -15.74 -20.69 16.27
CA LEU A 249 -16.29 -20.74 17.63
C LEU A 249 -17.82 -20.82 17.59
N ALA A 250 -18.48 -20.00 16.77
CA ALA A 250 -19.93 -20.04 16.61
C ALA A 250 -20.41 -21.41 16.06
N LEU A 251 -19.70 -22.01 15.11
CA LEU A 251 -19.98 -23.36 14.61
C LEU A 251 -19.77 -24.44 15.69
N GLN A 252 -18.75 -24.31 16.51
CA GLN A 252 -18.51 -25.26 17.59
C GLN A 252 -19.60 -25.18 18.66
N GLU A 253 -20.05 -23.97 18.99
CA GLU A 253 -21.16 -23.74 19.91
C GLU A 253 -22.47 -24.34 19.37
N GLN A 254 -22.76 -24.13 18.08
CA GLN A 254 -23.87 -24.78 17.38
C GLN A 254 -23.86 -26.31 17.49
N ASN A 255 -22.70 -26.94 17.24
CA ASN A 255 -22.58 -28.39 17.31
C ASN A 255 -22.81 -28.93 18.72
N LYS A 256 -22.39 -28.20 19.77
CA LYS A 256 -22.68 -28.56 21.16
C LYS A 256 -24.18 -28.48 21.47
N ASP A 257 -24.85 -27.42 21.02
CA ASP A 257 -26.28 -27.25 21.23
C ASP A 257 -27.09 -28.36 20.53
N ILE A 258 -26.74 -28.72 19.29
CA ILE A 258 -27.38 -29.83 18.57
C ILE A 258 -27.22 -31.15 19.34
N LEU A 259 -26.03 -31.43 19.87
CA LEU A 259 -25.78 -32.65 20.66
C LEU A 259 -26.60 -32.69 21.97
N LEU A 260 -26.76 -31.55 22.64
CA LEU A 260 -27.60 -31.45 23.84
C LEU A 260 -29.08 -31.68 23.50
N VAL A 261 -29.55 -31.11 22.39
CA VAL A 261 -30.93 -31.31 21.91
C VAL A 261 -31.17 -32.76 21.50
N LEU A 262 -30.23 -33.40 20.80
CA LEU A 262 -30.33 -34.82 20.45
C LEU A 262 -30.43 -35.70 21.70
N ARG A 263 -29.62 -35.41 22.74
CA ARG A 263 -29.70 -36.09 24.03
C ARG A 263 -31.07 -35.92 24.67
N ASP A 264 -31.60 -34.70 24.72
CA ASP A 264 -32.92 -34.42 25.30
C ASP A 264 -34.07 -35.11 24.54
N VAL A 265 -34.00 -35.13 23.20
CA VAL A 265 -34.96 -35.86 22.37
C VAL A 265 -34.85 -37.36 22.62
N GLN A 266 -33.64 -37.91 22.72
CA GLN A 266 -33.44 -39.34 22.99
C GLN A 266 -33.99 -39.75 24.37
N ILE A 267 -33.77 -38.93 25.39
CA ILE A 267 -34.35 -39.10 26.73
C ILE A 267 -35.89 -39.00 26.64
N GLY A 268 -36.41 -38.03 25.91
CA GLY A 268 -37.85 -37.87 25.68
C GLY A 268 -38.49 -39.10 25.01
N VAL A 269 -37.87 -39.62 23.95
CA VAL A 269 -38.32 -40.82 23.24
C VAL A 269 -38.23 -42.07 24.12
N GLN A 270 -37.15 -42.24 24.89
CA GLN A 270 -37.05 -43.33 25.86
C GLN A 270 -38.18 -43.27 26.89
N ASN A 271 -38.46 -42.09 27.45
CA ASN A 271 -39.54 -41.92 28.42
C ASN A 271 -40.92 -42.24 27.81
N VAL A 272 -41.17 -41.84 26.55
CA VAL A 272 -42.40 -42.20 25.82
C VAL A 272 -42.45 -43.71 25.56
N ASN A 273 -41.34 -44.34 25.20
CA ASN A 273 -41.29 -45.79 24.94
C ASN A 273 -41.50 -46.61 26.23
N VAL A 274 -40.98 -46.12 27.38
CA VAL A 274 -41.23 -46.70 28.71
C VAL A 274 -42.69 -46.54 29.13
N GLN A 275 -43.32 -45.40 28.82
CA GLN A 275 -44.76 -45.18 29.07
C GLN A 275 -45.65 -46.02 28.13
N ALA A 276 -45.27 -46.19 26.87
CA ALA A 276 -45.98 -47.04 25.91
C ALA A 276 -45.86 -48.53 26.23
N SER A 277 -44.77 -48.94 26.90
CA SER A 277 -44.54 -50.32 27.34
C SER A 277 -45.13 -50.62 28.74
N GLY A 278 -45.75 -49.61 29.40
CA GLY A 278 -46.21 -49.67 30.79
C GLY A 278 -47.70 -49.95 30.98
N GLY A 279 -48.34 -50.67 30.06
CA GLY A 279 -49.70 -51.17 30.20
C GLY A 279 -49.71 -52.67 30.54
N CYS A 280 -50.19 -53.01 31.75
CA CYS A 280 -50.55 -54.35 32.24
C CYS A 280 -49.39 -55.27 32.67
N VAL A 281 -49.23 -55.50 33.98
CA VAL A 281 -49.29 -56.81 34.67
C VAL A 281 -49.07 -56.56 36.17
N GLY A 282 -49.96 -57.08 37.00
CA GLY A 282 -49.94 -56.93 38.46
C GLY A 282 -49.18 -58.05 39.19
N GLY A 283 -48.45 -57.63 40.23
CA GLY A 283 -48.11 -58.38 41.46
C GLY A 283 -46.88 -59.30 41.46
N PRO A 284 -46.34 -59.70 42.65
CA PRO A 284 -46.52 -59.18 44.00
C PRO A 284 -45.23 -58.61 44.63
N ARG A 285 -45.42 -57.85 45.73
CA ARG A 285 -44.38 -57.24 46.57
C ARG A 285 -43.44 -58.26 47.19
N LEU A 286 -42.13 -57.98 47.17
CA LEU A 286 -41.15 -58.56 48.10
C LEU A 286 -40.31 -57.43 48.73
N ALA A 287 -40.13 -57.54 50.04
CA ALA A 287 -39.63 -56.53 50.94
C ALA A 287 -38.12 -56.24 50.78
N ALA A 288 -37.74 -55.00 51.03
CA ALA A 288 -36.36 -54.58 51.23
C ALA A 288 -35.88 -54.88 52.66
N PRO A 289 -34.59 -55.13 52.89
CA PRO A 289 -33.94 -54.79 54.15
C PRO A 289 -33.32 -53.39 54.06
N SER A 290 -33.60 -52.62 55.10
CA SER A 290 -33.11 -51.29 55.42
C SER A 290 -31.61 -51.25 55.71
N THR A 291 -30.92 -50.18 55.27
CA THR A 291 -30.13 -49.28 56.14
C THR A 291 -29.53 -48.12 55.34
N GLY A 292 -29.71 -46.88 55.81
CA GLY A 292 -28.92 -45.71 55.41
C GLY A 292 -29.69 -44.50 54.87
N ASN A 293 -30.54 -43.87 55.68
CA ASN A 293 -31.19 -42.59 55.35
C ASN A 293 -30.21 -41.41 55.49
N ILE A 294 -30.08 -40.58 54.45
CA ILE A 294 -29.87 -39.13 54.56
C ILE A 294 -30.98 -38.47 53.71
N PRO A 295 -31.90 -37.67 54.29
CA PRO A 295 -32.98 -37.06 53.54
C PRO A 295 -32.49 -35.76 52.88
N VAL A 296 -32.55 -35.70 51.54
CA VAL A 296 -32.53 -34.43 50.81
C VAL A 296 -33.96 -34.14 50.35
N THR A 297 -34.60 -33.19 51.01
CA THR A 297 -35.86 -32.59 50.59
C THR A 297 -35.63 -31.75 49.34
N VAL A 298 -36.27 -32.14 48.22
CA VAL A 298 -36.39 -31.26 47.04
C VAL A 298 -37.84 -30.82 46.97
N ASP A 299 -38.03 -29.53 47.19
CA ASP A 299 -39.30 -28.81 47.12
C ASP A 299 -39.91 -28.88 45.71
N GLY A 300 -41.22 -29.05 45.68
CA GLY A 300 -42.02 -29.17 44.46
C GLY A 300 -42.14 -27.86 43.71
N GLY A 301 -41.37 -27.71 42.63
CA GLY A 301 -41.67 -26.80 41.54
C GLY A 301 -42.47 -27.52 40.46
N VAL A 302 -43.69 -27.05 40.18
CA VAL A 302 -44.55 -27.56 39.10
C VAL A 302 -43.83 -27.37 37.77
N ALA A 303 -43.21 -28.43 37.27
CA ALA A 303 -42.62 -28.48 35.95
C ALA A 303 -43.77 -28.43 34.91
N SER A 304 -43.96 -27.25 34.32
CA SER A 304 -44.79 -27.07 33.13
C SER A 304 -44.34 -28.09 32.09
N LYS A 305 -45.19 -29.07 31.79
CA LYS A 305 -44.99 -30.07 30.73
C LYS A 305 -45.00 -29.32 29.39
N ALA A 306 -43.84 -28.81 28.97
CA ALA A 306 -43.64 -28.35 27.61
C ALA A 306 -43.94 -29.53 26.68
N THR A 307 -45.06 -29.45 25.96
CA THR A 307 -45.45 -30.43 24.95
C THR A 307 -44.28 -30.57 23.96
N PRO A 308 -43.90 -31.79 23.51
CA PRO A 308 -42.81 -31.99 22.56
C PRO A 308 -42.87 -31.05 21.35
N THR A 309 -44.07 -30.68 20.91
CA THR A 309 -44.34 -29.70 19.86
C THR A 309 -43.88 -28.27 20.19
N GLY A 310 -43.99 -27.84 21.44
CA GLY A 310 -43.52 -26.53 21.90
C GLY A 310 -42.00 -26.42 21.88
N LYS A 311 -41.30 -27.49 22.32
CA LYS A 311 -39.84 -27.58 22.23
C LYS A 311 -39.36 -27.63 20.78
N ILE A 312 -40.06 -28.35 19.90
CA ILE A 312 -39.74 -28.37 18.46
C ILE A 312 -39.87 -26.97 17.84
N LYS A 313 -40.91 -26.21 18.21
CA LYS A 313 -41.10 -24.85 17.72
C LYS A 313 -40.01 -23.89 18.21
N GLU A 314 -39.64 -23.97 19.49
CA GLU A 314 -38.53 -23.20 20.06
C GLU A 314 -37.20 -23.54 19.37
N LEU A 315 -36.97 -24.81 19.05
CA LEU A 315 -35.78 -25.25 18.31
C LEU A 315 -35.76 -24.73 16.88
N GLN A 316 -36.92 -24.69 16.23
CA GLN A 316 -37.05 -24.18 14.87
C GLN A 316 -36.77 -22.67 14.82
N ASP A 317 -37.23 -21.92 15.82
CA ASP A 317 -36.93 -20.49 15.96
C ASP A 317 -35.44 -20.25 16.24
N ARG A 318 -34.78 -21.08 17.07
CA ARG A 318 -33.32 -21.00 17.30
C ARG A 318 -32.50 -21.35 16.06
N LEU A 319 -32.94 -22.33 15.26
CA LEU A 319 -32.32 -22.68 13.98
C LEU A 319 -32.44 -21.54 12.96
N GLN A 320 -33.60 -20.90 12.87
CA GLN A 320 -33.80 -19.77 11.96
C GLN A 320 -32.97 -18.55 12.37
N TYR A 321 -32.93 -18.23 13.66
CA TYR A 321 -32.08 -17.16 14.18
C TYR A 321 -30.59 -17.42 13.91
N SER A 322 -30.12 -18.65 14.10
CA SER A 322 -28.73 -18.99 13.84
C SER A 322 -28.37 -18.99 12.35
N ASN A 323 -29.25 -19.52 11.49
CA ASN A 323 -29.04 -19.44 10.04
C ASN A 323 -28.94 -17.99 9.53
N ALA A 324 -29.71 -17.07 10.12
CA ALA A 324 -29.59 -15.64 9.80
C ALA A 324 -28.23 -15.05 10.23
N THR A 325 -27.74 -15.41 11.43
CA THR A 325 -26.41 -14.99 11.94
C THR A 325 -25.26 -15.55 11.10
N ILE A 326 -25.34 -16.82 10.68
CA ILE A 326 -24.36 -17.45 9.79
C ILE A 326 -24.39 -16.77 8.41
N ALA A 327 -25.57 -16.50 7.86
CA ALA A 327 -25.69 -15.79 6.60
C ALA A 327 -25.04 -14.40 6.67
N GLN A 328 -25.19 -13.69 7.78
CA GLN A 328 -24.54 -12.39 8.01
C GLN A 328 -23.01 -12.52 8.16
N ALA A 329 -22.51 -13.58 8.81
CA ALA A 329 -21.06 -13.83 8.95
C ALA A 329 -20.38 -14.28 7.64
N VAL A 330 -21.13 -14.92 6.73
CA VAL A 330 -20.62 -15.39 5.42
C VAL A 330 -20.58 -14.28 4.35
N GLN A 331 -21.45 -13.28 4.46
CA GLN A 331 -21.47 -12.12 3.56
C GLN A 331 -20.10 -11.41 3.40
N PRO A 332 -19.37 -11.06 4.47
CA PRO A 332 -18.05 -10.42 4.34
C PRO A 332 -16.99 -11.34 3.68
N LEU A 333 -17.06 -12.65 3.89
CA LEU A 333 -16.14 -13.63 3.27
C LEU A 333 -16.32 -13.71 1.75
N LYS A 334 -17.57 -13.66 1.26
CA LYS A 334 -17.85 -13.62 -0.19
C LYS A 334 -17.36 -12.33 -0.86
N THR A 335 -17.41 -11.20 -0.14
CA THR A 335 -16.88 -9.93 -0.66
C THR A 335 -15.35 -9.90 -0.70
N GLU A 336 -14.65 -10.58 0.21
CA GLU A 336 -13.17 -10.72 0.20
C GLU A 336 -12.68 -11.55 -0.99
N THR A 337 -13.36 -12.64 -1.37
CA THR A 337 -12.98 -13.40 -2.58
C THR A 337 -13.03 -12.54 -3.84
N LYS A 338 -13.92 -11.54 -3.88
CA LYS A 338 -14.02 -10.61 -5.01
C LYS A 338 -12.94 -9.53 -4.97
N SER A 339 -12.52 -9.06 -3.78
CA SER A 339 -11.48 -8.02 -3.63
C SER A 339 -10.05 -8.56 -3.80
N SER A 340 -9.78 -9.79 -3.36
CA SER A 340 -8.47 -10.45 -3.55
C SER A 340 -8.17 -10.68 -5.03
N ASN A 341 -9.19 -11.11 -5.78
CA ASN A 341 -9.12 -11.25 -7.23
C ASN A 341 -8.93 -9.89 -7.92
N LEU A 342 -9.55 -8.82 -7.42
CA LEU A 342 -9.39 -7.47 -7.98
C LEU A 342 -7.93 -6.96 -7.90
N GLY A 343 -7.23 -7.25 -6.79
CA GLY A 343 -5.81 -6.91 -6.63
C GLY A 343 -4.91 -7.69 -7.61
N PHE A 344 -5.19 -8.98 -7.80
CA PHE A 344 -4.47 -9.82 -8.77
C PHE A 344 -4.72 -9.37 -10.22
N TYR A 345 -5.98 -9.07 -10.58
CA TYR A 345 -6.30 -8.51 -11.90
C TYR A 345 -5.71 -7.11 -12.08
N GLY A 346 -5.67 -6.27 -11.04
CA GLY A 346 -5.01 -4.96 -11.09
C GLY A 346 -3.49 -5.06 -11.31
N MET A 347 -2.84 -6.08 -10.75
CA MET A 347 -1.42 -6.36 -10.98
C MET A 347 -1.15 -6.80 -12.42
N ILE A 348 -2.00 -7.69 -12.96
CA ILE A 348 -1.93 -8.13 -14.37
C ILE A 348 -2.19 -6.96 -15.31
N LEU A 349 -3.19 -6.13 -15.03
CA LEU A 349 -3.54 -4.98 -15.86
C LEU A 349 -2.47 -3.89 -15.77
N GLY A 350 -1.88 -3.67 -14.60
CA GLY A 350 -0.71 -2.82 -14.42
C GLY A 350 0.50 -3.31 -15.20
N TYR A 351 0.80 -4.61 -15.16
CA TYR A 351 1.86 -5.22 -15.97
C TYR A 351 1.59 -5.05 -17.47
N ILE A 352 0.36 -5.30 -17.94
CA ILE A 352 -0.02 -5.11 -19.34
C ILE A 352 0.13 -3.65 -19.77
N VAL A 353 -0.32 -2.70 -18.95
CA VAL A 353 -0.22 -1.26 -19.25
C VAL A 353 1.24 -0.80 -19.28
N ILE A 354 2.06 -1.25 -18.34
CA ILE A 354 3.50 -0.94 -18.32
C ILE A 354 4.19 -1.57 -19.53
N SER A 355 3.90 -2.84 -19.85
CA SER A 355 4.44 -3.50 -21.03
C SER A 355 3.99 -2.89 -22.35
N TYR A 356 2.82 -2.26 -22.43
CA TYR A 356 2.32 -1.60 -23.64
C TYR A 356 2.82 -0.15 -23.79
N LEU A 357 3.22 0.48 -22.68
CA LEU A 357 3.78 1.84 -22.69
C LEU A 357 5.30 1.86 -22.88
N PHE A 358 5.99 0.77 -22.52
CA PHE A 358 7.46 0.69 -22.46
C PHE A 358 8.07 -0.49 -23.23
N GLY A 359 7.25 -1.35 -23.85
CA GLY A 359 7.66 -2.38 -24.80
C GLY A 359 7.12 -2.04 -26.18
#